data_AF-A0A845Z9N3-F1
#
_entry.id   AF-A0A845Z9N3-F1
#
_cell.length_a   1.000
_cell.length_b   1.000
_cell.length_c   1.000
_cell.angle_alpha   90.00
_cell.angle_beta   90.00
_cell.angle_gamma   90.00
#
_symmetry.space_group_name_H-M   'P 1'
#
loop_
_entity.id
_entity.type
_entity.pdbx_description
1 polymer ?
#
loop_
_entity_poly.entity_id
_entity_poly.type
_entity_poly.pdbx_seq_one_letter_code
_entity_poly.pdbx_strand_id
1 'polypeptide(L)'
;MAEGGDETFDLPPDHPMAGEHVAAFYFWLFPNTMFNVYPWGISVNVVKPLGVDRTKVSFLPYVWDESKLDRGAGADLDRVEREDESVVEAVQKGLRSGIYTRGRYS
;
A
#
# COMPACT_ATOMS: atom_id res chain seq x y z
N MET A 1 -7.29 -8.03 -9.10
CA MET A 1 -8.52 -8.02 -9.93
C MET A 1 -9.39 -6.93 -9.35
N ALA A 2 -9.64 -5.86 -10.10
CA ALA A 2 -10.57 -4.80 -9.69
C ALA A 2 -11.96 -5.40 -9.42
N GLU A 3 -12.65 -4.90 -8.38
CA GLU A 3 -14.11 -5.08 -8.31
C GLU A 3 -14.77 -3.98 -9.18
N GLY A 4 -15.92 -4.28 -9.77
CA GLY A 4 -16.53 -3.43 -10.80
C GLY A 4 -16.74 -1.98 -10.34
N GLY A 5 -15.93 -1.06 -10.87
CA GLY A 5 -15.96 0.37 -10.52
C GLY A 5 -14.58 1.02 -10.40
N ASP A 6 -13.50 0.23 -10.24
CA ASP A 6 -12.15 0.79 -10.16
C ASP A 6 -11.60 1.24 -11.53
N GLU A 7 -10.85 2.34 -11.53
CA GLU A 7 -10.03 2.74 -12.67
C GLU A 7 -8.93 1.69 -12.88
N THR A 8 -8.78 1.20 -14.12
CA THR A 8 -7.79 0.18 -14.49
C THR A 8 -6.77 0.72 -15.49
N PHE A 9 -5.61 0.09 -15.55
CA PHE A 9 -4.63 0.39 -16.59
C PHE A 9 -5.13 -0.02 -17.97
N ASP A 10 -4.87 0.83 -18.97
CA ASP A 10 -4.91 0.45 -20.38
C ASP A 10 -3.53 -0.06 -20.78
N LEU A 11 -3.35 -1.38 -20.68
CA LEU A 11 -2.04 -2.02 -20.87
C LEU A 11 -1.77 -2.30 -22.36
N PRO A 12 -0.54 -2.08 -22.85
CA PRO A 12 -0.17 -2.38 -24.23
C PRO A 12 -0.46 -3.85 -24.62
N PRO A 13 -0.77 -4.15 -25.90
CA PRO A 13 -1.12 -5.51 -26.33
C PRO A 13 -0.02 -6.58 -26.12
N ASP A 14 1.24 -6.16 -26.06
CA ASP A 14 2.41 -7.02 -25.81
C ASP A 14 2.69 -7.23 -24.32
N HIS A 15 1.93 -6.59 -23.43
CA HIS A 15 2.06 -6.75 -21.99
C HIS A 15 1.48 -8.09 -21.52
N PRO A 16 2.12 -8.80 -20.57
CA PRO A 16 1.65 -10.12 -20.10
C PRO A 16 0.22 -10.14 -19.55
N MET A 17 -0.26 -9.00 -19.03
CA MET A 17 -1.62 -8.81 -18.49
C MET A 17 -2.51 -7.97 -19.42
N ALA A 18 -2.22 -7.94 -20.72
CA ALA A 18 -3.04 -7.22 -21.70
C ALA A 18 -4.48 -7.75 -21.69
N GLY A 19 -5.45 -6.83 -21.63
CA GLY A 19 -6.88 -7.15 -21.54
C GLY A 19 -7.38 -7.52 -20.14
N GLU A 20 -6.52 -7.53 -19.11
CA GLU A 20 -6.93 -7.73 -17.72
C GLU A 20 -7.36 -6.42 -17.04
N HIS A 21 -8.30 -6.53 -16.10
CA HIS A 21 -8.74 -5.40 -15.25
C HIS A 21 -7.79 -5.19 -14.06
N VAL A 22 -6.63 -4.60 -14.35
CA VAL A 22 -5.59 -4.30 -13.35
C VAL A 22 -5.76 -2.89 -12.80
N ALA A 23 -6.14 -2.77 -11.52
CA ALA A 23 -6.31 -1.47 -10.84
C ALA A 23 -5.01 -0.90 -10.24
N ALA A 24 -4.05 -1.76 -9.89
CA ALA A 24 -2.80 -1.33 -9.26
C ALA A 24 -1.69 -2.37 -9.41
N PHE A 25 -0.44 -1.91 -9.33
CA PHE A 25 0.73 -2.76 -9.12
C PHE A 25 1.42 -2.42 -7.81
N TYR A 26 1.79 -3.44 -7.03
CA TYR A 26 2.42 -3.28 -5.72
C TYR A 26 3.80 -3.90 -5.74
N PHE A 27 4.81 -3.11 -5.38
CA PHE A 27 6.20 -3.57 -5.28
C PHE A 27 6.76 -3.25 -3.91
N TRP A 28 7.39 -4.24 -3.28
CA TRP A 28 8.19 -4.05 -2.07
C TRP A 28 9.67 -4.06 -2.40
N LEU A 29 10.30 -2.91 -2.23
CA LEU A 29 11.75 -2.77 -2.26
C LEU A 29 12.28 -2.82 -0.84
N PHE A 30 12.74 -4.01 -0.45
CA PHE A 30 13.43 -4.20 0.82
C PHE A 30 14.62 -3.23 0.94
N PRO A 31 14.82 -2.56 2.09
CA PRO A 31 14.23 -2.87 3.39
C PRO A 31 12.97 -2.09 3.78
N ASN A 32 12.57 -1.06 3.06
CA ASN A 32 11.68 -0.05 3.64
C ASN A 32 10.85 0.79 2.67
N THR A 33 10.81 0.44 1.38
CA THR A 33 10.14 1.26 0.37
C THR A 33 9.09 0.43 -0.37
N MET A 34 7.87 0.95 -0.48
CA MET A 34 6.80 0.36 -1.29
C MET A 34 6.50 1.30 -2.47
N PHE A 35 6.27 0.73 -3.64
CA PHE A 35 5.72 1.44 -4.79
C PHE A 35 4.34 0.89 -5.08
N ASN A 36 3.33 1.75 -4.95
CA ASN A 36 1.95 1.45 -5.29
C ASN A 36 1.63 2.25 -6.56
N VAL A 37 1.57 1.57 -7.70
CA VAL A 37 1.37 2.18 -9.01
C VAL A 37 -0.12 2.06 -9.37
N TYR A 38 -0.76 3.19 -9.64
CA TYR A 38 -2.16 3.31 -10.01
C TYR A 38 -2.32 4.03 -11.36
N PRO A 39 -3.49 3.98 -12.01
CA PRO A 39 -3.74 4.72 -13.24
C PRO A 39 -3.54 6.25 -13.12
N TRP A 40 -3.71 6.82 -11.91
CA TRP A 40 -3.53 8.25 -11.63
C TRP A 40 -2.07 8.66 -11.36
N GLY A 41 -1.21 7.72 -10.96
CA GLY A 41 0.12 8.05 -10.43
C GLY A 41 0.74 6.94 -9.60
N ILE A 42 1.77 7.31 -8.83
CA ILE A 42 2.47 6.41 -7.91
C ILE A 42 2.36 6.96 -6.50
N SER A 43 1.96 6.12 -5.54
CA SER A 43 2.20 6.38 -4.13
C SER A 43 3.45 5.64 -3.68
N VAL A 44 4.44 6.38 -3.18
CA VAL A 44 5.67 5.81 -2.61
C VAL A 44 5.58 5.84 -1.09
N ASN A 45 5.59 4.66 -0.47
CA ASN A 45 5.54 4.55 0.98
C ASN A 45 6.97 4.30 1.50
N VAL A 46 7.45 5.17 2.38
CA VAL A 46 8.79 5.07 2.97
C VAL A 46 8.69 4.83 4.47
N VAL A 47 9.25 3.71 4.92
CA VAL A 47 9.26 3.27 6.32
C VAL A 47 10.59 3.64 6.97
N LYS A 48 10.62 4.73 7.73
CA LYS A 48 11.84 5.22 8.38
C LYS A 48 11.88 4.84 9.87
N PRO A 49 12.80 3.97 10.33
CA PRO A 49 12.94 3.69 11.76
C PRO A 49 13.41 4.94 12.49
N LEU A 50 12.80 5.23 13.63
CA LEU A 50 13.17 6.32 14.55
C LEU A 50 13.72 5.78 15.88
N GLY A 51 13.43 4.53 16.20
CA GLY A 51 13.90 3.80 17.36
C GLY A 51 13.46 2.34 17.31
N VAL A 52 13.76 1.57 18.36
CA VAL A 52 13.40 0.14 18.44
C VAL A 52 11.88 -0.10 18.46
N ASP A 53 11.10 0.90 18.86
CA ASP A 53 9.65 0.84 19.05
C ASP A 53 8.89 1.91 18.26
N ARG A 54 9.59 2.65 17.38
CA ARG A 54 9.00 3.78 16.65
C ARG A 54 9.52 3.87 15.23
N THR A 55 8.59 4.08 14.31
CA THR A 55 8.83 4.21 12.88
C THR A 55 7.95 5.34 12.36
N LYS A 56 8.49 6.13 11.43
CA LYS A 56 7.70 7.08 10.64
C LYS A 56 7.43 6.47 9.29
N VAL A 57 6.16 6.33 8.94
CA VAL A 57 5.72 6.02 7.57
C VAL A 57 5.42 7.33 6.86
N SER A 58 5.86 7.47 5.61
CA SER A 58 5.58 8.64 4.77
C SER A 58 5.01 8.17 3.45
N PHE A 59 3.86 8.71 3.08
CA PHE A 59 3.17 8.44 1.83
C PHE A 59 3.44 9.63 0.89
N LEU A 60 4.12 9.37 -0.23
CA LEU A 60 4.55 10.39 -1.19
C LEU A 60 3.82 10.17 -2.52
N PRO A 61 2.74 10.92 -2.81
CA PRO A 61 2.02 10.80 -4.06
C PRO A 61 2.75 11.56 -5.19
N TYR A 62 2.96 10.88 -6.30
CA TYR A 62 3.43 11.44 -7.56
C TYR A 62 2.33 11.25 -8.59
N VAL A 63 1.54 12.31 -8.80
CA VAL A 63 0.33 12.28 -9.63
C VAL A 63 0.66 12.75 -11.04
N TRP A 64 0.24 11.99 -12.06
CA TRP A 64 0.29 12.41 -13.46
C TRP A 64 -1.10 12.62 -14.08
N ASP A 65 -2.16 12.05 -13.47
CA ASP A 65 -3.55 12.23 -13.91
C ASP A 65 -4.44 12.44 -12.69
N GLU A 66 -4.63 13.70 -12.31
CA GLU A 66 -5.45 14.12 -11.17
C GLU A 66 -6.93 13.74 -11.32
N SER A 67 -7.42 13.59 -12.55
CA SER A 67 -8.85 13.27 -12.79
C SER A 67 -9.27 11.90 -12.27
N LYS A 68 -8.28 11.04 -11.96
CA LYS A 68 -8.45 9.66 -11.49
C LYS A 68 -8.02 9.46 -10.03
N LEU A 69 -7.51 10.50 -9.35
CA LEU A 69 -6.95 10.38 -7.99
C LEU A 69 -8.01 10.00 -6.95
N ASP A 70 -9.18 10.65 -6.99
CA ASP A 70 -10.28 10.43 -6.05
C ASP A 70 -11.28 9.35 -6.50
N ARG A 71 -10.84 8.43 -7.38
CA ARG A 71 -11.69 7.35 -7.92
C ARG A 71 -11.09 5.98 -7.64
N GLY A 72 -11.94 5.02 -7.26
CA GLY A 72 -11.54 3.65 -6.96
C GLY A 72 -10.49 3.57 -5.84
N ALA A 73 -9.42 2.81 -6.08
CA ALA A 73 -8.36 2.53 -5.12
C ALA A 73 -7.62 3.76 -4.53
N GLY A 74 -7.74 4.96 -5.13
CA GLY A 74 -7.14 6.19 -4.61
C GLY A 74 -7.97 6.92 -3.53
N ALA A 75 -9.29 6.73 -3.52
CA ALA A 75 -10.21 7.53 -2.70
C ALA A 75 -10.19 7.17 -1.20
N ASP A 76 -9.88 5.92 -0.86
CA ASP A 76 -9.94 5.38 0.50
C ASP A 76 -8.56 5.21 1.16
N LEU A 77 -7.48 5.71 0.53
CA LEU A 77 -6.10 5.48 0.98
C LEU A 77 -5.86 5.94 2.44
N ASP A 78 -6.29 7.14 2.83
CA ASP A 78 -6.10 7.65 4.20
C ASP A 78 -6.81 6.78 5.25
N ARG A 79 -7.97 6.19 4.92
CA ARG A 79 -8.68 5.29 5.86
C ARG A 79 -7.90 4.00 6.06
N VAL A 80 -7.49 3.38 4.96
CA VAL A 80 -6.74 2.12 4.98
C VAL A 80 -5.40 2.29 5.70
N GLU A 81 -4.69 3.40 5.45
CA GLU A 81 -3.41 3.71 6.10
C GLU A 81 -3.53 3.80 7.63
N ARG A 82 -4.62 4.39 8.14
CA ARG A 82 -4.88 4.47 9.60
C ARG A 82 -5.29 3.14 10.20
N GLU A 83 -6.03 2.32 9.46
CA GLU A 83 -6.38 0.97 9.90
C GLU A 83 -5.10 0.13 10.08
N ASP A 84 -4.18 0.19 9.11
CA ASP A 84 -2.88 -0.48 9.19
C ASP A 84 -2.04 0.01 10.37
N GLU A 85 -2.00 1.33 10.62
CA GLU A 85 -1.30 1.90 11.78
C GLU A 85 -1.85 1.32 13.09
N SER A 86 -3.17 1.28 13.24
CA SER A 86 -3.83 0.76 14.45
C SER A 86 -3.49 -0.72 14.71
N VAL A 87 -3.41 -1.53 13.65
CA VAL A 87 -3.08 -2.95 13.73
C VAL A 87 -1.62 -3.14 14.13
N VAL A 88 -0.70 -2.42 13.48
CA VAL A 88 0.74 -2.51 13.78
C VAL A 88 1.02 -2.09 15.21
N GLU A 89 0.40 -1.01 15.69
CA GLU A 89 0.54 -0.58 17.08
C GLU A 89 0.01 -1.62 18.07
N ALA A 90 -1.16 -2.20 17.79
CA ALA A 90 -1.75 -3.23 18.65
C ALA A 90 -0.84 -4.46 18.74
N VAL A 91 -0.27 -4.89 17.61
CA VAL A 91 0.73 -5.97 17.57
C VAL A 91 1.93 -5.60 18.43
N GLN A 92 2.53 -4.43 18.24
CA GLN A 92 3.71 -4.00 19.00
C GLN A 92 3.44 -3.94 20.51
N LYS A 93 2.25 -3.47 20.93
CA LYS A 93 1.81 -3.50 22.33
C LYS A 93 1.70 -4.93 22.85
N GLY A 94 1.12 -5.84 22.07
CA GLY A 94 0.97 -7.26 22.41
C GLY A 94 2.32 -7.99 22.55
N LEU A 95 3.29 -7.71 21.67
CA LEU A 95 4.65 -8.29 21.73
C LEU A 95 5.38 -7.92 23.04
N ARG A 96 5.03 -6.81 23.67
CA ARG A 96 5.61 -6.36 24.95
C ARG A 96 5.01 -7.04 26.19
N SER A 97 3.98 -7.88 26.04
CA SER A 97 3.29 -8.54 27.17
C SER A 97 4.13 -9.57 27.92
N GLY A 98 5.25 -10.03 27.35
CA GLY A 98 6.11 -11.08 27.92
C GLY A 98 5.57 -12.50 27.83
N ILE A 99 4.30 -12.67 27.42
CA ILE A 99 3.65 -13.99 27.24
C ILE A 99 3.79 -14.47 25.79
N TYR A 100 3.93 -13.54 24.84
CA TYR A 100 4.09 -13.85 23.43
C TYR A 100 5.50 -14.38 23.11
N THR A 101 5.58 -15.49 22.37
CA THR A 101 6.85 -16.11 21.96
C THR A 101 7.10 -15.98 20.46
N ARG A 102 6.21 -16.53 19.62
CA ARG A 102 6.27 -16.42 18.15
C ARG A 102 4.92 -16.74 17.52
N GLY A 103 4.54 -15.98 16.49
CA GLY A 103 3.36 -16.24 15.66
C GLY A 103 3.67 -17.17 14.49
N ARG A 104 2.69 -17.98 14.10
CA ARG A 104 2.74 -18.78 12.87
C ARG A 104 2.26 -17.93 11.69
N TYR A 105 3.04 -17.86 10.61
CA TYR A 105 2.57 -17.29 9.35
C TYR A 105 1.55 -18.25 8.72
N SER A 106 0.42 -17.74 8.25
CA SER A 106 -0.62 -18.52 7.54
C SER A 106 -0.49 -18.33 6.04
#